data_AF-A0A514WY03-F1
#
_entry.id   AF-A0A514WY03-F1
#
_cell.length_a   1.000
_cell.length_b   1.000
_cell.length_c   1.000
_cell.angle_alpha   90.00
_cell.angle_beta   90.00
_cell.angle_gamma   90.00
#
_symmetry.space_group_name_H-M   'P 1'
#
loop_
_entity.id
_entity.type
_entity.pdbx_description
1 polymer ?
#
loop_
_entity_poly.entity_id
_entity_poly.type
_entity_poly.pdbx_seq_one_letter_code
_entity_poly.pdbx_strand_id
1 'polypeptide(L)'
;MKNLILFCALVLSATTSFAYEIKSSDKEAETNIARVVQLFNLVNKPQLVANIVVRDSGGSTDLSPTQQAFFTLYVKGEMFSTDAAFDLGPVFAVKSAKRIDGGIYETVVERYDYDANKFHDVTLRIDAVKAIRAIQAVDCGGDFDCPASNNFETSISVTEK
;
A
#
# COMPACT_ATOMS: atom_id res chain seq x y z
N MET A 1 -54.58 27.47 11.20
CA MET A 1 -54.13 26.08 10.97
C MET A 1 -52.60 26.10 10.93
N LYS A 2 -51.99 25.45 11.92
CA LYS A 2 -50.54 25.25 12.06
C LYS A 2 -50.08 24.21 11.04
N ASN A 3 -49.00 24.48 10.30
CA ASN A 3 -48.12 23.43 9.79
C ASN A 3 -46.68 23.91 9.96
N LEU A 4 -46.06 23.38 11.00
CA LEU A 4 -44.68 23.60 11.42
C LEU A 4 -43.82 22.63 10.60
N ILE A 5 -43.14 23.13 9.56
CA ILE A 5 -42.14 22.34 8.84
C ILE A 5 -40.83 22.45 9.63
N LEU A 6 -40.52 21.41 10.39
CA LEU A 6 -39.27 21.24 11.11
C LEU A 6 -38.23 20.68 10.12
N PHE A 7 -37.41 21.56 9.53
CA PHE A 7 -36.25 21.17 8.74
C PHE A 7 -35.11 20.77 9.71
N CYS A 8 -34.93 19.47 9.94
CA CYS A 8 -33.73 18.93 10.59
C CYS A 8 -32.53 19.11 9.66
N ALA A 9 -31.66 20.07 9.96
CA ALA A 9 -30.35 20.19 9.35
C ALA A 9 -29.44 19.06 9.87
N LEU A 10 -29.38 17.97 9.09
CA LEU A 10 -28.44 16.88 9.32
C LEU A 10 -27.06 17.36 8.83
N VAL A 11 -26.26 17.91 9.72
CA VAL A 11 -24.86 18.24 9.45
C VAL A 11 -24.10 16.92 9.39
N LEU A 12 -23.88 16.38 8.19
CA LEU A 12 -22.92 15.31 8.00
C LEU A 12 -21.53 15.83 8.36
N SER A 13 -21.04 15.48 9.53
CA SER A 13 -19.64 15.60 9.90
C SER A 13 -18.82 14.67 9.00
N ALA A 14 -18.32 15.21 7.88
CA ALA A 14 -17.37 14.54 7.02
C ALA A 14 -16.03 14.41 7.77
N THR A 15 -15.70 13.21 8.23
CA THR A 15 -14.36 12.89 8.69
C THR A 15 -13.43 12.93 7.48
N THR A 16 -12.55 13.93 7.43
CA THR A 16 -11.54 14.05 6.37
C THR A 16 -10.44 13.02 6.62
N SER A 17 -10.53 11.85 5.98
CA SER A 17 -9.38 10.96 5.86
C SER A 17 -8.43 11.54 4.81
N PHE A 18 -7.22 11.93 5.21
CA PHE A 18 -6.21 12.44 4.30
C PHE A 18 -5.52 11.27 3.59
N ALA A 19 -5.51 11.32 2.26
CA ALA A 19 -4.69 10.43 1.46
C ALA A 19 -3.27 11.02 1.31
N TYR A 20 -2.25 10.18 1.36
CA TYR A 20 -0.86 10.55 1.09
C TYR A 20 -0.27 9.66 -0.01
N GLU A 21 0.64 10.21 -0.81
CA GLU A 21 1.30 9.45 -1.88
C GLU A 21 2.61 8.81 -1.37
N ILE A 22 2.82 7.55 -1.74
CA ILE A 22 4.06 6.80 -1.51
C ILE A 22 4.66 6.49 -2.88
N LYS A 23 5.91 6.90 -3.10
CA LYS A 23 6.65 6.59 -4.34
C LYS A 23 7.24 5.18 -4.27
N SER A 24 7.38 4.53 -5.41
CA SER A 24 8.14 3.29 -5.49
C SER A 24 9.61 3.55 -5.21
N SER A 25 10.28 2.58 -4.60
CA SER A 25 11.71 2.65 -4.29
C SER A 25 12.47 1.61 -5.09
N ASP A 26 13.42 2.06 -5.92
CA ASP A 26 14.31 1.20 -6.71
C ASP A 26 15.22 0.33 -5.84
N LYS A 27 15.46 0.70 -4.57
CA LYS A 27 16.36 -0.02 -3.65
C LYS A 27 15.65 -0.92 -2.66
N GLU A 28 14.35 -0.78 -2.49
CA GLU A 28 13.57 -1.60 -1.53
C GLU A 28 12.85 -2.77 -2.21
N ALA A 29 12.77 -2.78 -3.54
CA ALA A 29 12.33 -3.91 -4.34
C ALA A 29 13.26 -5.14 -4.16
N GLU A 30 14.56 -4.92 -3.91
CA GLU A 30 15.50 -5.95 -3.45
C GLU A 30 15.22 -6.29 -1.97
N THR A 31 14.14 -7.04 -1.76
CA THR A 31 13.80 -7.55 -0.43
C THR A 31 14.90 -8.51 0.02
N ASN A 32 15.49 -8.26 1.20
CA ASN A 32 16.29 -9.27 1.90
C ASN A 32 15.34 -10.40 2.31
N ILE A 33 15.16 -11.39 1.43
CA ILE A 33 14.19 -12.48 1.55
C ILE A 33 14.33 -13.21 2.89
N ALA A 34 15.56 -13.33 3.41
CA ALA A 34 15.82 -13.98 4.69
C ALA A 34 15.19 -13.26 5.89
N ARG A 35 14.80 -11.99 5.74
CA ARG A 35 14.14 -11.19 6.78
C ARG A 35 12.64 -11.05 6.59
N VAL A 36 12.05 -11.68 5.57
CA VAL A 36 10.60 -11.69 5.36
C VAL A 36 9.97 -12.61 6.40
N VAL A 37 9.16 -12.05 7.30
CA VAL A 37 8.49 -12.79 8.38
C VAL A 37 7.04 -13.12 8.05
N GLN A 38 6.42 -12.39 7.13
CA GLN A 38 5.04 -12.62 6.71
C GLN A 38 4.80 -12.13 5.27
N LEU A 39 3.93 -12.83 4.55
CA LEU A 39 3.51 -12.51 3.19
C LEU A 39 2.01 -12.69 3.06
N PHE A 40 1.31 -11.65 2.63
CA PHE A 40 -0.10 -11.72 2.25
C PHE A 40 -0.23 -11.63 0.73
N ASN A 41 -0.65 -12.72 0.10
CA ASN A 41 -0.92 -12.76 -1.33
C ASN A 41 -2.31 -12.16 -1.63
N LEU A 42 -2.35 -10.94 -2.17
CA LEU A 42 -3.61 -10.23 -2.44
C LEU A 42 -4.14 -10.53 -3.85
N VAL A 43 -3.23 -10.71 -4.80
CA VAL A 43 -3.50 -11.17 -6.16
C VAL A 43 -2.39 -12.11 -6.56
N ASN A 44 -2.75 -13.28 -7.09
CA ASN A 44 -1.80 -14.21 -7.67
C ASN A 44 -2.32 -14.65 -9.06
N LYS A 45 -2.09 -13.80 -10.07
CA LYS A 45 -2.44 -14.08 -11.47
C LYS A 45 -1.20 -13.89 -12.35
N PRO A 46 -1.07 -14.61 -13.48
CA PRO A 46 0.10 -14.51 -14.35
C PRO A 46 0.42 -13.08 -14.84
N GLN A 47 -0.61 -12.23 -14.94
CA GLN A 47 -0.50 -10.87 -15.46
C GLN A 47 -0.26 -9.82 -14.36
N LEU A 48 -0.56 -10.18 -13.10
CA LEU A 48 -0.62 -9.25 -11.98
C LEU A 48 -0.43 -10.02 -10.67
N VAL A 49 0.60 -9.66 -9.93
CA VAL A 49 0.84 -10.14 -8.57
C VAL A 49 0.88 -8.93 -7.65
N ALA A 50 0.16 -8.99 -6.54
CA ALA A 50 0.14 -7.92 -5.55
C ALA A 50 0.20 -8.52 -4.15
N ASN A 51 1.11 -8.04 -3.31
CA ASN A 51 1.34 -8.58 -1.97
C ASN A 51 1.49 -7.48 -0.92
N ILE A 52 1.23 -7.86 0.33
CA ILE A 52 1.86 -7.20 1.48
C ILE A 52 3.02 -8.09 1.94
N VAL A 53 4.22 -7.53 1.99
CA VAL A 53 5.42 -8.17 2.49
C VAL A 53 5.78 -7.53 3.83
N VAL A 54 5.98 -8.35 4.85
CA VAL A 54 6.41 -7.88 6.18
C VAL A 54 7.83 -8.34 6.41
N ARG A 55 8.71 -7.38 6.68
CA ARG A 55 10.13 -7.62 6.93
C ARG A 55 10.45 -7.31 8.38
N ASP A 56 11.20 -8.18 9.05
CA ASP A 56 11.83 -7.87 10.33
C ASP A 56 12.88 -6.78 10.12
N SER A 57 12.75 -5.65 10.82
CA SER A 57 13.71 -4.54 10.78
C SER A 57 14.87 -4.73 11.76
N GLY A 58 14.74 -5.61 12.76
CA GLY A 58 15.80 -6.04 13.67
C GLY A 58 15.45 -5.85 15.14
N GLY A 59 16.48 -5.82 16.00
CA GLY A 59 16.30 -5.58 17.43
C GLY A 59 15.76 -4.18 17.73
N SER A 60 14.86 -4.09 18.70
CA SER A 60 14.18 -2.86 19.16
C SER A 60 14.46 -2.65 20.65
N THR A 61 14.49 -1.39 21.08
CA THR A 61 14.43 -1.00 22.50
C THR A 61 12.98 -0.78 22.90
N ASP A 62 12.50 -1.51 23.91
CA ASP A 62 11.21 -1.50 24.65
C ASP A 62 9.88 -1.16 23.91
N LEU A 63 9.81 -0.12 23.07
CA LEU A 63 8.59 0.34 22.38
C LEU A 63 8.87 0.91 20.97
N SER A 64 9.81 0.33 20.21
CA SER A 64 9.96 0.64 18.77
C SER A 64 9.45 -0.48 17.86
N PRO A 65 8.81 -0.16 16.72
CA PRO A 65 8.41 -1.18 15.74
C PRO A 65 9.59 -2.04 15.29
N THR A 66 9.41 -3.36 15.30
CA THR A 66 10.41 -4.33 14.82
C THR A 66 10.13 -4.83 13.41
N GLN A 67 9.07 -4.32 12.76
CA GLN A 67 8.69 -4.75 11.42
C GLN A 67 8.49 -3.55 10.49
N GLN A 68 8.71 -3.80 9.21
CA GLN A 68 8.44 -2.88 8.12
C GLN A 68 7.44 -3.54 7.16
N ALA A 69 6.37 -2.83 6.81
CA ALA A 69 5.38 -3.32 5.86
C ALA A 69 5.61 -2.71 4.47
N PHE A 70 5.62 -3.55 3.44
CA PHE A 70 5.73 -3.13 2.05
C PHE A 70 4.51 -3.59 1.27
N PHE A 71 4.00 -2.74 0.39
CA PHE A 71 3.12 -3.17 -0.69
C PHE A 71 3.99 -3.45 -1.92
N THR A 72 3.88 -4.63 -2.51
CA THR A 72 4.61 -4.97 -3.73
C THR A 72 3.64 -5.29 -4.85
N LEU A 73 4.06 -4.91 -6.06
CA LEU A 73 3.27 -5.03 -7.27
C LEU A 73 4.18 -5.54 -8.38
N TYR A 74 3.77 -6.61 -9.04
CA TYR A 74 4.37 -7.06 -10.29
C TYR A 74 3.27 -7.05 -11.35
N VAL A 75 3.56 -6.48 -12.52
CA VAL A 75 2.65 -6.47 -13.65
C VAL A 75 3.40 -6.93 -14.89
N LYS A 76 2.80 -7.90 -15.59
CA LYS A 76 3.29 -8.35 -16.88
C LYS A 76 2.80 -7.39 -17.95
N GLY A 77 3.70 -6.63 -18.56
CA GLY A 77 3.42 -5.87 -19.79
C GLY A 77 3.54 -6.76 -21.03
N GLU A 78 3.25 -6.18 -22.20
CA GLU A 78 3.27 -6.91 -23.47
C GLU A 78 4.69 -7.32 -23.89
N MET A 79 5.65 -6.40 -23.78
CA MET A 79 7.06 -6.65 -24.09
C MET A 79 7.93 -6.80 -22.85
N PHE A 80 7.67 -6.00 -21.81
CA PHE A 80 8.47 -5.99 -20.58
C PHE A 80 7.57 -6.20 -19.37
N SER A 81 8.09 -6.86 -18.35
CA SER A 81 7.43 -6.95 -17.04
C SER A 81 8.16 -6.04 -16.08
N THR A 82 7.41 -5.39 -15.19
CA THR A 82 7.98 -4.49 -14.19
C THR A 82 7.35 -4.78 -12.85
N ASP A 83 8.15 -4.57 -11.81
CA ASP A 83 7.73 -4.63 -10.43
C ASP A 83 8.04 -3.32 -9.71
N ALA A 84 7.31 -3.07 -8.63
CA ALA A 84 7.46 -1.92 -7.78
C ALA A 84 7.18 -2.31 -6.33
N ALA A 85 7.98 -1.76 -5.41
CA ALA A 85 7.77 -1.87 -3.97
C ALA A 85 7.53 -0.48 -3.38
N PHE A 86 6.59 -0.41 -2.44
CA PHE A 86 6.18 0.80 -1.75
C PHE A 86 6.24 0.56 -0.24
N ASP A 87 7.05 1.36 0.46
CA ASP A 87 7.17 1.28 1.91
C ASP A 87 5.94 1.89 2.59
N LEU A 88 5.15 1.06 3.25
CA LEU A 88 3.97 1.49 4.03
C LEU A 88 4.35 1.99 5.43
N GLY A 89 5.62 1.86 5.80
CA GLY A 89 6.17 2.33 7.05
C GLY A 89 6.37 1.24 8.10
N PRO A 90 6.94 1.65 9.25
CA PRO A 90 7.18 0.75 10.37
C PRO A 90 5.87 0.35 11.04
N VAL A 91 5.75 -0.92 11.43
CA VAL A 91 4.57 -1.50 12.07
C VAL A 91 4.99 -2.45 13.19
N PHE A 92 4.12 -2.65 14.19
CA PHE A 92 4.33 -3.71 15.18
C PHE A 92 3.90 -5.07 14.63
N ALA A 93 2.80 -5.09 13.89
CA ALA A 93 2.31 -6.27 13.20
C ALA A 93 1.43 -5.87 11.99
N VAL A 94 1.35 -6.75 10.99
CA VAL A 94 0.28 -6.72 9.99
C VAL A 94 -0.72 -7.82 10.31
N LYS A 95 -1.94 -7.44 10.68
CA LYS A 95 -2.98 -8.37 11.16
C LYS A 95 -3.74 -9.05 10.02
N SER A 96 -4.03 -8.29 8.98
CA SER A 96 -4.74 -8.82 7.81
C SER A 96 -4.48 -7.96 6.59
N ALA A 97 -4.61 -8.56 5.41
CA ALA A 97 -4.63 -7.82 4.16
C ALA A 97 -5.55 -8.51 3.16
N LYS A 98 -6.28 -7.73 2.37
CA LYS A 98 -7.23 -8.21 1.38
C LYS A 98 -7.32 -7.26 0.19
N ARG A 99 -7.69 -7.82 -0.96
CA ARG A 99 -8.11 -7.03 -2.11
C ARG A 99 -9.56 -6.59 -1.93
N ILE A 100 -9.85 -5.33 -2.20
CA ILE A 100 -11.22 -4.78 -2.18
C ILE A 100 -11.77 -4.67 -3.59
N ASP A 101 -10.96 -4.18 -4.54
CA ASP A 101 -11.37 -3.96 -5.92
C ASP A 101 -10.17 -4.08 -6.89
N GLY A 102 -10.36 -3.84 -8.19
CA GLY A 102 -9.31 -3.67 -9.18
C GLY A 102 -8.33 -2.56 -8.80
N GLY A 103 -7.14 -2.94 -8.33
CA GLY A 103 -6.09 -2.00 -7.93
C GLY A 103 -6.32 -1.33 -6.57
N ILE A 104 -7.32 -1.78 -5.78
CA ILE A 104 -7.59 -1.25 -4.44
C ILE A 104 -7.47 -2.37 -3.40
N TYR A 105 -6.68 -2.10 -2.37
CA TYR A 105 -6.32 -3.04 -1.31
C TYR A 105 -6.55 -2.43 0.06
N GLU A 106 -6.70 -3.28 1.06
CA GLU A 106 -6.85 -2.89 2.46
C GLU A 106 -5.94 -3.77 3.30
N THR A 107 -5.18 -3.15 4.20
CA THR A 107 -4.36 -3.84 5.19
C THR A 107 -4.60 -3.25 6.57
N VAL A 108 -4.70 -4.11 7.57
CA VAL A 108 -4.86 -3.72 8.98
C VAL A 108 -3.51 -3.90 9.66
N VAL A 109 -2.97 -2.82 10.19
CA VAL A 109 -1.66 -2.79 10.85
C VAL A 109 -1.82 -2.39 12.32
N GLU A 110 -0.99 -2.98 13.18
CA GLU A 110 -0.90 -2.58 14.58
C GLU A 110 0.14 -1.47 14.73
N ARG A 111 -0.26 -0.36 15.33
CA ARG A 111 0.60 0.77 15.68
C ARG A 111 0.49 1.08 17.17
N TYR A 112 1.49 1.77 17.69
CA TYR A 112 1.51 2.25 19.05
C TYR A 112 1.19 3.74 19.08
N ASP A 113 0.17 4.11 19.85
CA ASP A 113 -0.18 5.50 20.15
C ASP A 113 0.58 5.90 21.41
N TYR A 114 1.56 6.80 21.28
CA TYR A 114 2.37 7.28 22.40
C TYR A 114 1.58 8.20 23.33
N ASP A 115 0.57 8.93 22.83
CA ASP A 115 -0.25 9.84 23.64
C ASP A 115 -1.24 9.04 24.50
N ALA A 116 -1.84 7.99 23.92
CA ALA A 116 -2.76 7.11 24.63
C ALA A 116 -2.08 5.90 25.29
N ASN A 117 -0.76 5.74 25.14
CA ASN A 117 0.06 4.64 25.67
C ASN A 117 -0.55 3.26 25.40
N LYS A 118 -1.02 3.02 24.16
CA LYS A 118 -1.73 1.78 23.78
C LYS A 118 -1.47 1.38 22.33
N PHE A 119 -1.52 0.07 22.09
CA PHE A 119 -1.63 -0.47 20.74
C PHE A 119 -3.03 -0.25 20.19
N HIS A 120 -3.12 0.07 18.91
CA HIS A 120 -4.37 0.18 18.18
C HIS A 120 -4.19 -0.25 16.72
N ASP A 121 -5.31 -0.63 16.12
CA ASP A 121 -5.36 -1.06 14.73
C ASP A 121 -5.64 0.13 13.83
N VAL A 122 -4.83 0.28 12.79
CA VAL A 122 -5.02 1.28 11.73
C VAL A 122 -5.32 0.54 10.44
N THR A 123 -6.35 0.97 9.73
CA THR A 123 -6.68 0.42 8.41
C THR A 123 -6.07 1.28 7.32
N LEU A 124 -5.13 0.73 6.57
CA LEU A 124 -4.54 1.38 5.41
C LEU A 124 -5.32 0.94 4.16
N ARG A 125 -5.94 1.90 3.48
CA ARG A 125 -6.50 1.69 2.14
C ARG A 125 -5.47 2.11 1.10
N ILE A 126 -5.05 1.17 0.26
CA ILE A 126 -4.04 1.36 -0.77
C ILE A 126 -4.72 1.42 -2.13
N ASP A 127 -4.57 2.52 -2.85
CA ASP A 127 -4.96 2.70 -4.24
C ASP A 127 -3.72 2.64 -5.13
N ALA A 128 -3.60 1.54 -5.88
CA ALA A 128 -2.52 1.27 -6.81
C ALA A 128 -2.97 1.35 -8.28
N VAL A 129 -4.17 1.89 -8.58
CA VAL A 129 -4.68 1.96 -9.96
C VAL A 129 -3.74 2.77 -10.84
N LYS A 130 -3.22 3.90 -10.33
CA LYS A 130 -2.23 4.74 -11.02
C LYS A 130 -0.95 3.95 -11.33
N ALA A 131 -0.41 3.22 -10.35
CA ALA A 131 0.79 2.42 -10.51
C ALA A 131 0.61 1.29 -11.54
N ILE A 132 -0.50 0.54 -11.46
CA ILE A 132 -0.80 -0.55 -12.41
C ILE A 132 -0.86 -0.01 -13.85
N ARG A 133 -1.58 1.10 -14.07
CA ARG A 133 -1.68 1.72 -15.39
C ARG A 133 -0.34 2.22 -15.90
N ALA A 134 0.47 2.83 -15.01
CA ALA A 134 1.79 3.31 -15.37
C ALA A 134 2.71 2.16 -15.82
N ILE A 135 2.69 1.01 -15.13
CA ILE A 135 3.49 -0.16 -15.53
C ILE A 135 3.00 -0.72 -16.88
N GLN A 136 1.68 -0.83 -17.08
CA GLN A 136 1.12 -1.33 -18.33
C GLN A 136 1.41 -0.42 -19.53
N ALA A 137 1.68 0.86 -19.29
CA ALA A 137 1.98 1.85 -20.32
C ALA A 137 3.48 2.01 -20.60
N VAL A 138 4.35 1.22 -19.96
CA VAL A 138 5.79 1.22 -20.26
C VAL A 138 5.98 0.74 -21.69
N ASP A 139 6.41 1.67 -22.55
CA ASP A 139 6.75 1.43 -23.94
C ASP A 139 8.26 1.64 -24.13
N CYS A 140 8.87 0.70 -24.84
CA CYS A 140 10.31 0.64 -25.07
C CYS A 140 10.64 0.69 -26.57
N GLY A 141 9.68 1.05 -27.42
CA GLY A 141 9.92 1.39 -28.82
C GLY A 141 10.45 0.26 -29.71
N GLY A 142 10.42 -0.99 -29.25
CA GLY A 142 10.98 -2.15 -29.96
C GLY A 142 12.40 -2.54 -29.54
N ASP A 143 13.03 -1.82 -28.61
CA ASP A 143 14.38 -2.13 -28.13
C ASP A 143 14.38 -3.35 -27.21
N PHE A 144 15.47 -4.11 -27.24
CA PHE A 144 15.66 -5.31 -26.39
C PHE A 144 16.03 -4.94 -24.95
N ASP A 145 16.75 -3.83 -24.78
CA ASP A 145 17.03 -3.21 -23.49
C ASP A 145 16.06 -2.05 -23.29
N CYS A 146 15.28 -2.08 -22.20
CA CYS A 146 14.34 -1.01 -21.86
C CYS A 146 14.77 -0.23 -20.62
N PRO A 147 15.54 0.87 -20.77
CA PRO A 147 15.90 1.75 -19.67
C PRO A 147 14.69 2.30 -18.90
N ALA A 148 13.55 2.50 -19.57
CA ALA A 148 12.31 2.96 -18.95
C ALA A 148 11.67 1.91 -18.02
N SER A 149 11.85 0.62 -18.30
CA SER A 149 11.44 -0.45 -17.39
C SER A 149 12.44 -0.62 -16.24
N ASN A 150 13.73 -0.45 -16.51
CA ASN A 150 14.78 -0.66 -15.51
C ASN A 150 14.85 0.45 -14.45
N ASN A 151 14.43 1.68 -14.78
CA ASN A 151 14.39 2.83 -13.88
C ASN A 151 12.94 3.29 -13.64
N PHE A 152 12.02 2.35 -13.61
CA PHE A 152 10.60 2.67 -13.53
C PHE A 152 10.21 3.16 -12.13
N GLU A 153 9.83 4.43 -12.04
CA GLU A 153 9.26 5.02 -10.83
C GLU A 153 7.76 5.26 -10.97
N THR A 154 7.00 4.98 -9.91
CA THR A 154 5.57 5.28 -9.84
C THR A 154 5.15 5.60 -8.40
N SER A 155 3.85 5.75 -8.15
CA SER A 155 3.31 6.05 -6.83
C SER A 155 1.98 5.36 -6.57
N ILE A 156 1.73 5.02 -5.31
CA ILE A 156 0.41 4.64 -4.80
C ILE A 156 -0.14 5.75 -3.91
N SER A 157 -1.46 5.79 -3.76
CA SER A 157 -2.13 6.63 -2.77
C SER A 157 -2.57 5.76 -1.60
N VAL A 158 -2.24 6.17 -0.38
CA VAL A 158 -2.63 5.47 0.85
C VAL A 158 -3.49 6.37 1.72
N THR A 159 -4.57 5.82 2.26
CA THR A 159 -5.48 6.54 3.17
C THR A 159 -5.61 5.76 4.46
N GLU A 160 -5.36 6.43 5.59
CA GLU A 160 -5.61 5.90 6.93
C GLU A 160 -7.08 6.10 7.30
N LYS A 161 -7.70 5.03 7.82
CA LYS A 161 -9.08 5.02 8.29
C LYS A 161 -9.16 4.61 9.76
#